data_AF-A0A7Y0FXZ1-F1
#
_entry.id   AF-A0A7Y0FXZ1-F1
#
_cell.length_a   1.000
_cell.length_b   1.000
_cell.length_c   1.000
_cell.angle_alpha   90.00
_cell.angle_beta   90.00
_cell.angle_gamma   90.00
#
_symmetry.space_group_name_H-M   'P 1'
#
loop_
_entity.id
_entity.type
_entity.pdbx_description
1 polymer ?
#
loop_
_entity_poly.entity_id
_entity_poly.type
_entity_poly.pdbx_seq_one_letter_code
_entity_poly.pdbx_strand_id
1 'polypeptide(L)'
;MDWFYKFPHMDDEALRNLKKAIDDGFRGFTRAYGEQIETLFTPLQHFLIAADRFMTKTPWPIITLIILVIAWFASRSLKIVLGCLVTLLLIGYFDMWDDTMRTISMIFVCTL
;
A
#
# COMPACT_ATOMS: atom_id res chain seq x y z
N MET A 1 36.05 -25.61 23.72
CA MET A 1 35.64 -26.16 22.41
C MET A 1 34.35 -25.53 21.88
N ASP A 2 33.80 -24.49 22.54
CA ASP A 2 32.52 -23.87 22.16
C ASP A 2 32.59 -22.84 21.03
N TRP A 3 33.79 -22.37 20.65
CA TRP A 3 34.00 -21.37 19.60
C TRP A 3 33.72 -21.87 18.17
N PHE A 4 33.76 -23.19 17.95
CA PHE A 4 33.38 -23.80 16.66
C PHE A 4 31.86 -23.98 16.50
N TYR A 5 31.10 -23.93 17.60
CA TYR A 5 29.65 -24.20 17.62
C TYR A 5 28.81 -22.97 17.99
N LYS A 6 29.43 -21.89 18.50
CA LYS A 6 28.78 -20.61 18.76
C LYS A 6 29.44 -19.51 17.94
N PHE A 7 28.63 -18.84 17.12
CA PHE A 7 29.07 -17.71 16.33
C PHE A 7 29.60 -16.60 17.26
N PRO A 8 30.79 -16.05 16.99
CA PRO A 8 31.33 -14.97 17.82
C PRO A 8 30.38 -13.77 17.73
N HIS A 9 29.77 -13.43 18.86
CA HIS A 9 28.91 -12.26 18.99
C HIS A 9 29.62 -11.19 19.82
N MET A 10 29.20 -9.93 19.63
CA MET A 10 29.67 -8.83 20.46
C MET A 10 29.44 -9.15 21.95
N ASP A 11 30.32 -8.61 22.79
CA ASP A 11 30.18 -8.69 24.24
C ASP A 11 28.77 -8.28 24.67
N ASP A 12 28.18 -9.04 25.59
CA ASP A 12 26.78 -8.87 25.97
C ASP A 12 26.50 -7.47 26.53
N GLU A 13 27.50 -6.82 27.15
CA GLU A 13 27.38 -5.44 27.63
C GLU A 13 27.36 -4.43 26.49
N ALA A 14 28.26 -4.60 25.51
CA ALA A 14 28.27 -3.78 24.30
C ALA A 14 26.95 -3.92 23.50
N LEU A 15 26.42 -5.14 23.38
CA LEU A 15 25.12 -5.39 22.74
C LEU A 15 23.96 -4.72 23.47
N ARG A 16 23.93 -4.80 24.81
CA ARG A 16 22.90 -4.13 25.62
C ARG A 16 22.96 -2.61 25.48
N ASN A 17 24.16 -2.04 25.52
CA ASN A 17 24.34 -0.59 25.41
C ASN A 17 23.96 -0.08 24.01
N LEU A 18 24.29 -0.82 22.95
CA LEU A 18 23.85 -0.51 21.59
C LEU A 18 22.32 -0.54 21.47
N LYS A 19 21.66 -1.58 22.00
CA LYS A 19 20.19 -1.67 21.99
C LYS A 19 19.56 -0.49 22.72
N LYS A 20 20.06 -0.15 23.91
CA LYS A 20 19.57 1.02 24.67
C LYS A 20 19.75 2.33 23.88
N ALA A 21 20.91 2.54 23.27
CA ALA A 21 21.15 3.73 22.46
C ALA A 21 20.19 3.85 21.27
N ILE A 22 19.90 2.73 20.60
CA ILE A 22 18.92 2.67 19.49
C ILE A 22 17.50 2.92 20.02
N ASP A 23 17.10 2.24 21.09
CA ASP A 23 15.76 2.37 21.68
C ASP A 23 15.51 3.79 22.19
N ASP A 24 16.48 4.39 22.90
CA ASP A 24 16.39 5.75 23.40
C ASP A 24 16.39 6.77 22.26
N GLY A 25 17.20 6.55 21.22
CA GLY A 25 17.21 7.36 20.00
C GLY A 25 15.89 7.30 19.24
N PHE A 26 15.35 6.10 19.02
CA PHE A 26 14.06 5.89 18.37
C PHE A 26 12.92 6.52 19.18
N ARG A 27 12.91 6.29 20.50
CA ARG A 27 11.89 6.87 21.38
C ARG A 27 11.96 8.39 21.43
N GLY A 28 13.17 8.96 21.44
CA GLY A 28 13.39 10.41 21.32
C GLY A 28 12.87 10.96 20.00
N PHE A 29 13.18 10.29 18.89
CA PHE A 29 12.71 10.66 17.55
C PHE A 29 11.18 10.61 17.45
N THR A 30 10.55 9.50 17.84
CA THR A 30 9.09 9.35 17.80
C THR A 30 8.38 10.38 18.68
N ARG A 31 8.95 10.74 19.83
CA ARG A 31 8.38 11.80 20.69
C ARG A 31 8.52 13.19 20.09
N ALA A 32 9.65 13.48 19.44
CA ALA A 32 9.94 14.81 18.92
C ALA A 32 9.28 15.07 17.56
N TYR A 33 9.15 14.04 16.72
CA TYR A 33 8.67 14.15 15.33
C TYR A 33 7.38 13.39 15.06
N GLY A 34 6.93 12.53 15.97
CA GLY A 34 5.78 11.66 15.75
C GLY A 34 4.49 12.43 15.47
N GLU A 35 4.21 13.47 16.27
CA GLU A 35 3.02 14.30 16.09
C GLU A 35 3.05 15.06 14.75
N GLN A 36 4.21 15.60 14.38
CA GLN A 36 4.36 16.36 13.12
C GLN A 36 4.23 15.42 11.91
N ILE A 37 4.84 14.23 11.98
CA ILE A 37 4.69 13.19 10.95
C ILE A 37 3.22 12.78 10.87
N GLU A 38 2.57 12.44 11.98
CA GLU A 38 1.16 12.04 12.00
C GLU A 38 0.26 13.12 11.38
N THR A 39 0.48 14.39 11.73
CA THR A 39 -0.28 15.51 11.17
C THR A 39 -0.03 15.69 9.66
N LEU A 40 1.19 15.43 9.19
CA LEU A 40 1.50 15.45 7.75
C LEU A 40 0.85 14.28 6.99
N PHE A 41 0.77 13.10 7.60
CA PHE A 41 0.21 11.89 6.97
C PHE A 41 -1.30 11.75 7.14
N THR A 42 -1.94 12.45 8.09
CA THR A 42 -3.39 12.38 8.33
C THR A 42 -4.21 12.78 7.09
N PRO A 43 -3.90 13.88 6.36
CA PRO A 43 -4.60 14.22 5.12
C PRO A 43 -4.44 13.14 4.05
N LEU A 44 -3.24 12.58 3.90
CA LEU A 44 -2.96 11.51 2.95
C LEU A 44 -3.76 10.24 3.31
N GLN A 45 -3.83 9.89 4.60
CA GLN A 45 -4.63 8.76 5.07
C GLN A 45 -6.12 8.96 4.76
N HIS A 46 -6.67 10.14 5.03
CA HIS A 46 -8.06 10.44 4.67
C HIS A 46 -8.30 10.34 3.17
N PHE A 47 -7.36 10.81 2.34
CA PHE A 47 -7.45 10.70 0.89
C PHE A 47 -7.39 9.24 0.41
N LEU A 48 -6.49 8.42 0.97
CA LEU A 48 -6.42 6.98 0.71
C LEU A 48 -7.74 6.28 1.03
N ILE A 49 -8.31 6.55 2.21
CA ILE A 49 -9.57 5.95 2.65
C ILE A 49 -10.73 6.43 1.78
N ALA A 50 -10.73 7.70 1.36
CA ALA A 50 -11.75 8.25 0.48
C ALA A 50 -11.71 7.61 -0.91
N ALA A 51 -10.52 7.49 -1.51
CA ALA A 51 -10.32 6.83 -2.80
C ALA A 51 -10.71 5.34 -2.74
N ASP A 52 -10.25 4.62 -1.72
CA ASP A 52 -10.58 3.21 -1.48
C ASP A 52 -12.10 3.01 -1.37
N ARG A 53 -12.76 3.82 -0.54
CA ARG A 53 -14.22 3.77 -0.39
C ARG A 53 -14.95 4.15 -1.67
N PHE A 54 -14.44 5.10 -2.45
CA PHE A 54 -15.02 5.46 -3.73
C PHE A 54 -14.98 4.28 -4.71
N MET A 55 -13.84 3.57 -4.81
CA MET A 55 -13.74 2.43 -5.73
C MET A 55 -14.50 1.19 -5.24
N THR A 56 -14.52 0.91 -3.93
CA THR A 56 -15.14 -0.31 -3.37
C THR A 56 -16.65 -0.18 -3.10
N LYS A 57 -17.14 0.99 -2.68
CA LYS A 57 -18.58 1.19 -2.40
C LYS A 57 -19.40 1.51 -3.65
N THR A 58 -18.75 1.97 -4.72
CA THR A 58 -19.46 2.22 -5.98
C THR A 58 -19.81 0.88 -6.62
N PRO A 59 -21.06 0.69 -7.10
CA PRO A 59 -21.45 -0.53 -7.81
C PRO A 59 -20.47 -0.89 -8.93
N TRP A 60 -20.07 -2.16 -8.97
CA TRP A 60 -19.09 -2.67 -9.93
C TRP A 60 -19.40 -2.31 -11.41
N PRO A 61 -20.66 -2.26 -11.90
CA PRO A 61 -20.90 -1.92 -13.31
C PRO A 61 -20.48 -0.48 -13.64
N ILE A 62 -20.60 0.44 -12.68
CA ILE A 62 -20.23 1.85 -12.85
C ILE A 62 -18.72 1.96 -12.95
N ILE A 63 -17.98 1.32 -12.05
CA ILE A 63 -16.52 1.31 -12.06
C ILE A 63 -15.99 0.65 -13.33
N THR A 64 -16.54 -0.49 -13.73
CA THR A 64 -16.20 -1.16 -14.99
C THR A 64 -16.42 -0.23 -16.17
N LEU A 65 -17.58 0.45 -16.26
CA LEU A 65 -17.87 1.38 -17.35
C LEU A 65 -16.85 2.52 -17.40
N ILE A 66 -16.50 3.11 -16.26
CA ILE A 66 -15.48 4.16 -16.17
C ILE A 66 -14.13 3.63 -16.70
N ILE A 67 -13.69 2.46 -16.24
CA ILE A 67 -12.42 1.85 -16.69
C ILE A 67 -12.45 1.58 -18.20
N LEU A 68 -13.57 1.08 -18.75
CA LEU A 68 -13.71 0.83 -20.17
C LEU A 68 -13.67 2.10 -21.01
N VAL A 69 -14.29 3.19 -20.53
CA VAL A 69 -14.24 4.50 -21.20
C VAL A 69 -12.80 5.00 -21.23
N ILE A 70 -12.08 4.92 -20.11
CA ILE A 70 -10.66 5.31 -20.03
C ILE A 70 -9.81 4.44 -20.98
N ALA A 71 -10.01 3.12 -20.96
CA ALA A 71 -9.29 2.19 -21.83
C ALA A 71 -9.56 2.49 -23.31
N TRP A 72 -10.80 2.84 -23.67
CA TRP A 72 -11.14 3.25 -25.02
C TRP A 72 -10.46 4.56 -25.43
N PHE A 73 -10.41 5.56 -24.55
CA PHE A 73 -9.69 6.81 -24.83
C PHE A 73 -8.18 6.60 -24.99
N ALA A 74 -7.59 5.73 -24.16
CA ALA A 74 -6.15 5.43 -24.21
C ALA A 74 -5.76 4.59 -25.43
N SER A 75 -6.60 3.64 -25.84
CA SER A 75 -6.29 2.68 -26.90
C SER A 75 -6.88 3.01 -28.26
N ARG A 76 -8.03 3.70 -28.32
CA ARG A 76 -8.91 3.88 -29.50
C ARG A 76 -9.28 2.57 -30.24
N SER A 77 -9.05 1.40 -29.64
CA SER A 77 -9.35 0.09 -30.24
C SER A 77 -10.37 -0.68 -29.41
N LEU A 78 -11.48 -1.06 -30.04
CA LEU A 78 -12.53 -1.86 -29.40
C LEU A 78 -12.04 -3.26 -28.97
N LYS A 79 -11.01 -3.80 -29.63
CA LYS A 79 -10.43 -5.11 -29.26
C LYS A 79 -9.80 -5.07 -27.85
N ILE A 80 -9.11 -3.98 -27.53
CA ILE A 80 -8.45 -3.80 -26.22
C ILE A 80 -9.49 -3.57 -25.12
N VAL A 81 -10.53 -2.79 -25.42
CA VAL A 81 -11.65 -2.55 -24.49
C VAL A 81 -12.37 -3.87 -24.14
N LEU A 82 -12.65 -4.70 -25.15
CA LEU A 82 -13.30 -6.00 -24.92
C LEU A 82 -12.41 -6.95 -24.11
N GLY A 83 -11.11 -6.98 -24.39
CA GLY A 83 -10.15 -7.73 -23.57
C GLY A 83 -10.13 -7.26 -22.11
N CYS A 84 -10.13 -5.95 -21.89
CA CYS A 84 -10.19 -5.35 -20.56
C CYS A 84 -11.49 -5.73 -19.82
N LEU A 85 -12.64 -5.66 -20.49
CA LEU A 85 -13.93 -6.09 -19.91
C LEU A 85 -13.89 -7.54 -19.47
N VAL A 86 -13.41 -8.45 -20.33
CA VAL A 86 -13.32 -9.88 -19.99
C VAL A 86 -12.40 -10.11 -18.80
N THR A 87 -11.24 -9.45 -18.74
CA THR A 87 -10.33 -9.56 -17.59
C THR A 87 -10.97 -9.04 -16.31
N LEU A 88 -11.66 -7.89 -16.33
CA LEU A 88 -12.34 -7.34 -15.16
C LEU A 88 -13.46 -8.27 -14.66
N LEU A 89 -14.21 -8.88 -15.57
CA LEU A 89 -15.24 -9.87 -15.21
C LEU A 89 -14.63 -11.14 -14.63
N LEU A 90 -13.49 -11.62 -15.15
CA LEU A 90 -12.77 -12.76 -14.59
C LEU A 90 -12.26 -12.47 -13.17
N ILE A 91 -11.72 -11.29 -12.93
CA ILE A 91 -11.29 -10.86 -11.59
C ILE A 91 -12.48 -10.86 -10.61
N GLY A 92 -13.62 -10.32 -11.04
CA GLY A 92 -14.86 -10.36 -10.25
C GLY A 92 -15.35 -11.79 -10.00
N TYR A 93 -15.24 -12.68 -10.98
CA TYR A 93 -15.59 -14.09 -10.83
C TYR A 93 -14.72 -14.82 -9.81
N PHE A 94 -13.45 -14.43 -9.64
CA PHE A 94 -12.55 -14.97 -8.63
C PHE A 94 -12.72 -14.36 -7.23
N ASP A 95 -13.74 -13.52 -7.01
CA ASP A 95 -13.97 -12.79 -5.75
C ASP A 95 -12.81 -11.84 -5.36
N MET A 96 -12.00 -11.44 -6.34
CA MET A 96 -10.83 -10.56 -6.15
C MET A 96 -11.14 -9.10 -6.49
N TRP A 97 -12.42 -8.76 -6.68
CA TRP A 97 -12.84 -7.43 -7.12
C TRP A 97 -12.41 -6.35 -6.13
N ASP A 98 -12.79 -6.50 -4.86
CA ASP A 98 -12.51 -5.48 -3.84
C ASP A 98 -11.02 -5.28 -3.64
N ASP A 99 -10.23 -6.36 -3.53
CA ASP A 99 -8.77 -6.29 -3.38
C ASP A 99 -8.08 -5.61 -4.57
N THR A 100 -8.58 -5.85 -5.78
CA THR A 100 -8.09 -5.17 -6.99
C THR A 100 -8.40 -3.68 -6.94
N MET A 101 -9.61 -3.29 -6.53
CA MET A 101 -10.01 -1.89 -6.40
C MET A 101 -9.23 -1.15 -5.31
N ARG A 102 -8.92 -1.82 -4.19
CA ARG A 102 -8.02 -1.28 -3.15
C ARG A 102 -6.63 -1.01 -3.71
N THR A 103 -6.10 -1.95 -4.48
CA THR A 103 -4.78 -1.84 -5.11
C THR A 103 -4.73 -0.66 -6.09
N ILE A 104 -5.76 -0.52 -6.95
CA ILE A 104 -5.87 0.61 -7.88
C ILE A 104 -5.98 1.93 -7.11
N SER A 105 -6.77 1.98 -6.03
CA SER A 105 -6.91 3.16 -5.18
C SER A 105 -5.58 3.61 -4.58
N MET A 106 -4.77 2.66 -4.08
CA MET A 106 -3.44 2.96 -3.57
C MET A 106 -2.52 3.52 -4.66
N ILE A 107 -2.47 2.89 -5.84
CA ILE A 107 -1.66 3.38 -6.96
C ILE A 107 -2.11 4.79 -7.37
N PHE A 108 -3.42 5.01 -7.50
CA PHE A 108 -3.99 6.30 -7.88
C PHE A 108 -3.57 7.42 -6.92
N VAL A 109 -3.67 7.18 -5.61
CA VAL A 109 -3.28 8.17 -4.60
C VAL A 109 -1.77 8.43 -4.60
N CYS A 110 -0.94 7.40 -4.77
CA CYS A 110 0.51 7.58 -4.84
C CYS A 110 0.98 8.26 -6.13
N THR A 111 0.17 8.26 -7.19
CA THR A 111 0.53 8.87 -8.49
C THR A 111 0.18 10.35 -8.55
N LEU A 112 -0.75 10.82 -7.71
CA LEU A 112 -1.16 12.22 -7.60
C LEU A 112 -0.29 12.99 -6.60
#